data_AF-A0A966YGF1-F1
#
_entry.id   AF-A0A966YGF1-F1
#
_cell.length_a   1.000
_cell.length_b   1.000
_cell.length_c   1.000
_cell.angle_alpha   90.00
_cell.angle_beta   90.00
_cell.angle_gamma   90.00
#
_symmetry.space_group_name_H-M   'P 1'
#
loop_
_entity.id
_entity.type
_entity.pdbx_description
1 polymer ?
#
loop_
_entity_poly.entity_id
_entity_poly.type
_entity_poly.pdbx_seq_one_letter_code
_entity_poly.pdbx_strand_id
1 'polypeptide(L)'
;FTSHFIWKDNEVVTMWTKPAGRPAGFYDFVDKTDRIKPVGSEKMPVNGHNTYLPAPYQDWILNDTYPAGPQRRQTVYLYHLPSGRRFDLGHFPAPTEYRGEWRCDTHPRSSNDGTTIAIDSPHAGGRQVYLLDIAELLQRES
;
A
#
# COMPACT_ATOMS: atom_id res chain seq x y z
N PHE A 1 -3.19 -5.24 18.03
CA PHE A 1 -3.55 -5.92 16.77
C PHE A 1 -2.48 -5.59 15.75
N THR A 2 -2.23 -6.51 14.82
CA THR A 2 -1.25 -6.33 13.73
C THR A 2 -1.84 -6.98 12.49
N SER A 3 -1.71 -6.31 11.34
CA SER A 3 -2.00 -6.88 10.02
C SER A 3 -1.08 -6.25 8.98
N HIS A 4 -1.03 -6.84 7.79
CA HIS A 4 -0.27 -6.37 6.61
C HIS A 4 1.19 -6.03 6.95
N PHE A 5 2.04 -7.04 6.88
CA PHE A 5 3.46 -6.91 7.15
C PHE A 5 4.27 -7.35 5.94
N ILE A 6 5.38 -6.67 5.70
CA ILE A 6 6.31 -6.98 4.62
C ILE A 6 7.73 -6.71 5.10
N TRP A 7 8.67 -7.53 4.65
CA TRP A 7 10.10 -7.23 4.80
C TRP A 7 10.47 -6.09 3.86
N LYS A 8 11.03 -5.02 4.42
CA LYS A 8 11.68 -3.95 3.66
C LYS A 8 13.02 -4.42 3.11
N ASP A 9 13.77 -5.11 3.96
CA ASP A 9 15.09 -5.67 3.71
C ASP A 9 15.31 -6.85 4.68
N ASN A 10 16.56 -7.30 4.88
CA ASN A 10 16.88 -8.42 5.76
C ASN A 10 16.80 -8.09 7.26
N GLU A 11 16.58 -6.82 7.63
CA GLU A 11 16.63 -6.33 9.00
C GLU A 11 15.33 -5.65 9.44
N VAL A 12 14.52 -5.14 8.51
CA VAL A 12 13.36 -4.32 8.85
C VAL A 12 12.06 -4.92 8.31
N VAL A 13 11.06 -5.06 9.20
CA VAL A 13 9.68 -5.40 8.84
C VAL A 13 8.79 -4.17 8.99
N THR A 14 8.11 -3.78 7.92
CA THR A 14 7.09 -2.72 7.96
C THR A 14 5.71 -3.34 8.10
N MET A 15 4.92 -2.90 9.08
CA MET A 15 3.59 -3.45 9.33
C MET A 15 2.57 -2.43 9.81
N TRP A 16 1.28 -2.66 9.54
CA TRP A 16 0.20 -1.93 10.20
C TRP A 16 -0.05 -2.48 11.61
N THR A 17 0.18 -1.66 12.64
CA THR A 17 0.02 -2.08 14.03
C THR A 17 -0.23 -0.90 14.97
N LYS A 18 -0.39 -1.19 16.26
CA LYS A 18 -0.51 -0.21 17.33
C LYS A 18 0.47 -0.57 18.46
N PRO A 19 1.71 -0.04 18.44
CA PRO A 19 2.66 -0.24 19.53
C PRO A 19 2.13 0.34 20.86
N ALA A 20 2.57 -0.21 21.99
CA ALA A 20 2.16 0.27 23.30
C ALA A 20 2.47 1.78 23.47
N GLY A 21 1.48 2.55 23.95
CA GLY A 21 1.62 4.00 24.13
C GLY A 21 1.69 4.82 22.83
N ARG A 22 1.45 4.23 21.65
CA ARG A 22 1.51 4.92 20.35
C ARG A 22 0.18 4.82 19.57
N PRO A 23 -0.10 5.75 18.64
CA PRO A 23 -1.25 5.62 17.74
C PRO A 23 -1.07 4.44 16.77
N ALA A 24 -2.19 3.94 16.24
CA ALA A 24 -2.14 2.94 15.17
C ALA A 24 -1.59 3.55 13.88
N GLY A 25 -0.83 2.78 13.11
CA GLY A 25 -0.22 3.24 11.87
C GLY A 25 0.70 2.18 11.27
N PHE A 26 1.39 2.54 10.19
CA PHE A 26 2.52 1.76 9.69
C PHE A 26 3.76 2.04 10.52
N TYR A 27 4.49 0.99 10.88
CA TYR A 27 5.72 1.06 11.64
C TYR A 27 6.76 0.11 11.07
N ASP A 28 7.99 0.58 11.00
CA ASP A 28 9.19 -0.23 10.82
C ASP A 28 9.61 -0.80 12.17
N PHE A 29 9.88 -2.10 12.20
CA PHE A 29 10.47 -2.83 13.31
C PHE A 29 11.81 -3.39 12.85
N VAL A 30 12.88 -3.08 13.59
CA VAL A 30 14.19 -3.68 13.33
C VAL A 30 14.25 -5.03 14.04
N ASP A 31 14.41 -6.10 13.27
CA ASP A 31 14.45 -7.48 13.74
C ASP A 31 15.46 -7.67 14.87
N LYS A 32 15.11 -8.50 15.85
CA LYS A 32 15.91 -8.79 17.06
C LYS A 32 16.23 -7.56 17.93
N THR A 33 15.47 -6.47 17.82
CA THR A 33 15.60 -5.29 18.69
C THR A 33 14.23 -4.72 19.08
N ASP A 34 14.22 -3.77 20.03
CA ASP A 34 13.04 -2.98 20.38
C ASP A 34 12.90 -1.68 19.57
N ARG A 35 13.72 -1.50 18.51
CA ARG A 35 13.71 -0.27 17.72
C ARG A 35 12.52 -0.25 16.77
N ILE A 36 11.66 0.74 16.97
CA ILE A 36 10.46 0.98 16.15
C ILE A 36 10.41 2.42 15.64
N LYS A 37 9.97 2.59 14.38
CA LYS A 37 9.83 3.92 13.75
C LYS A 37 8.50 4.02 13.02
N PRO A 38 7.70 5.10 13.21
CA PRO A 38 6.49 5.30 12.41
C PRO A 38 6.84 5.59 10.95
N VAL A 39 6.02 5.08 10.04
CA VAL A 39 6.15 5.26 8.59
C VAL A 39 4.93 6.01 8.05
N GLY A 40 5.18 7.13 7.38
CA GLY A 40 4.16 7.85 6.61
C GLY A 40 2.93 8.30 7.42
N SER A 41 3.03 8.59 8.72
CA SER A 41 1.87 8.79 9.61
C SER A 41 0.79 9.74 9.08
N GLU A 42 1.16 10.80 8.35
CA GLU A 42 0.21 11.74 7.74
C GLU A 42 -0.27 11.32 6.35
N LYS A 43 0.57 10.60 5.58
CA LYS A 43 0.33 10.29 4.16
C LYS A 43 -0.23 8.88 3.94
N MET A 44 -0.02 7.99 4.90
CA MET A 44 -0.50 6.62 4.97
C MET A 44 -1.37 6.42 6.24
N PRO A 45 -2.44 7.22 6.44
CA PRO A 45 -3.12 7.31 7.73
C PRO A 45 -4.03 6.11 8.05
N VAL A 46 -4.27 5.22 7.09
CA VAL A 46 -5.23 4.12 7.20
C VAL A 46 -4.60 2.80 6.76
N ASN A 47 -5.15 1.71 7.27
CA ASN A 47 -4.69 0.37 6.96
C ASN A 47 -4.87 0.02 5.47
N GLY A 48 -3.96 -0.81 4.96
CA GLY A 48 -3.89 -1.30 3.59
C GLY A 48 -2.80 -2.38 3.47
N HIS A 49 -2.69 -2.96 2.28
CA HIS A 49 -1.80 -4.06 1.96
C HIS A 49 -0.47 -3.52 1.39
N ASN A 50 0.43 -3.10 2.28
CA ASN A 50 1.67 -2.47 1.89
C ASN A 50 2.72 -3.49 1.38
N THR A 51 3.46 -3.09 0.35
CA THR A 51 4.67 -3.75 -0.13
C THR A 51 5.70 -2.71 -0.58
N TYR A 52 6.94 -3.12 -0.78
CA TYR A 52 7.99 -2.30 -1.40
C TYR A 52 8.11 -2.60 -2.89
N LEU A 53 8.46 -1.60 -3.69
CA LEU A 53 8.85 -1.84 -5.08
C LEU A 53 10.22 -2.56 -5.14
N PRO A 54 10.47 -3.39 -6.16
CA PRO A 54 11.76 -4.05 -6.32
C PRO A 54 12.87 -3.07 -6.72
N ALA A 55 14.11 -3.55 -6.76
CA ALA A 55 15.24 -2.78 -7.27
C ALA A 55 14.96 -2.21 -8.67
N PRO A 56 15.32 -0.93 -8.94
CA PRO A 56 16.05 0.01 -8.08
C PRO A 56 15.17 0.95 -7.21
N TYR A 57 13.88 0.64 -7.02
CA TYR A 57 12.89 1.55 -6.44
C TYR A 57 12.50 1.22 -4.98
N GLN A 58 13.40 0.60 -4.20
CA GLN A 58 13.06 0.10 -2.86
C GLN A 58 12.69 1.19 -1.83
N ASP A 59 12.92 2.45 -2.16
CA ASP A 59 12.48 3.60 -1.36
C ASP A 59 10.98 3.93 -1.52
N TRP A 60 10.27 3.20 -2.38
CA TRP A 60 8.86 3.37 -2.65
C TRP A 60 8.02 2.28 -2.00
N ILE A 61 7.01 2.71 -1.22
CA ILE A 61 5.98 1.84 -0.67
C ILE A 61 4.76 1.90 -1.58
N LEU A 62 4.35 0.73 -2.09
CA LEU A 62 3.08 0.52 -2.76
C LEU A 62 2.05 0.07 -1.74
N ASN A 63 0.88 0.71 -1.73
CA ASN A 63 -0.16 0.37 -0.77
C ASN A 63 -1.56 0.68 -1.33
N ASP A 64 -2.58 0.24 -0.61
CA ASP A 64 -3.96 0.55 -0.89
C ASP A 64 -4.72 1.05 0.36
N THR A 65 -6.02 1.27 0.19
CA THR A 65 -6.96 1.53 1.29
C THR A 65 -8.18 0.65 1.12
N TYR A 66 -8.80 0.25 2.23
CA TYR A 66 -10.13 -0.35 2.19
C TYR A 66 -11.20 0.61 1.63
N PRO A 67 -12.34 0.10 1.17
CA PRO A 67 -13.42 0.93 0.61
C PRO A 67 -13.95 1.94 1.64
N ALA A 68 -13.89 3.23 1.30
CA ALA A 68 -14.34 4.31 2.18
C ALA A 68 -15.36 5.23 1.50
N GLY A 69 -16.17 5.91 2.33
CA GLY A 69 -17.15 6.90 1.91
C GLY A 69 -18.36 6.32 1.15
N PRO A 70 -19.29 7.19 0.69
CA PRO A 70 -20.51 6.77 0.01
C PRO A 70 -20.24 6.01 -1.30
N GLN A 71 -19.19 6.38 -2.02
CA GLN A 71 -18.78 5.73 -3.27
C GLN A 71 -17.94 4.47 -3.04
N ARG A 72 -17.66 4.09 -1.78
CA ARG A 72 -16.84 2.91 -1.42
C ARG A 72 -15.53 2.84 -2.21
N ARG A 73 -14.78 3.94 -2.24
CA ARG A 73 -13.55 4.02 -3.02
C ARG A 73 -12.38 3.41 -2.26
N GLN A 74 -11.66 2.53 -2.94
CA GLN A 74 -10.32 2.07 -2.57
C GLN A 74 -9.31 2.92 -3.33
N THR A 75 -8.25 3.37 -2.67
CA THR A 75 -7.20 4.16 -3.34
C THR A 75 -5.92 3.36 -3.35
N VAL A 76 -5.37 3.12 -4.54
CA VAL A 76 -4.04 2.54 -4.71
C VAL A 76 -3.07 3.70 -4.86
N TYR A 77 -1.95 3.66 -4.15
CA TYR A 77 -1.01 4.75 -4.12
C TYR A 77 0.43 4.30 -3.88
N LEU A 78 1.36 5.16 -4.27
CA LEU A 78 2.76 5.08 -3.92
C LEU A 78 3.11 6.11 -2.86
N TYR A 79 4.00 5.75 -1.95
CA TYR A 79 4.59 6.66 -0.97
C TYR A 79 6.11 6.57 -1.06
N HIS A 80 6.75 7.70 -1.34
CA HIS A 80 8.20 7.81 -1.45
C HIS A 80 8.80 8.14 -0.08
N LEU A 81 9.60 7.25 0.46
CA LEU A 81 10.18 7.37 1.81
C LEU A 81 11.08 8.62 1.95
N PRO A 82 12.07 8.89 1.08
CA PRO A 82 12.96 10.03 1.22
C PRO A 82 12.23 11.38 1.20
N SER A 83 11.29 11.56 0.27
CA SER A 83 10.60 12.85 0.13
C SER A 83 9.35 12.98 1.00
N GLY A 84 8.88 11.89 1.60
CA GLY A 84 7.63 11.86 2.37
C GLY A 84 6.38 12.20 1.55
N ARG A 85 6.42 11.99 0.24
CA ARG A 85 5.33 12.34 -0.70
C ARG A 85 4.53 11.10 -1.05
N ARG A 86 3.21 11.28 -1.20
CA ARG A 86 2.27 10.27 -1.66
C ARG A 86 1.73 10.64 -3.03
N PHE A 87 1.54 9.63 -3.87
CA PHE A 87 1.04 9.71 -5.23
C PHE A 87 -0.09 8.69 -5.40
N ASP A 88 -1.32 9.16 -5.56
CA ASP A 88 -2.45 8.29 -5.81
C ASP A 88 -2.42 7.81 -7.27
N LEU A 89 -2.43 6.49 -7.46
CA LEU A 89 -2.41 5.85 -8.78
C LEU A 89 -3.82 5.64 -9.35
N GLY A 90 -4.82 5.59 -8.47
CA GLY A 90 -6.21 5.48 -8.87
C GLY A 90 -7.18 5.30 -7.71
N HIS A 91 -8.45 5.60 -7.98
CA HIS A 91 -9.54 5.40 -7.04
C HIS A 91 -10.56 4.45 -7.63
N PHE A 92 -10.67 3.26 -7.04
CA PHE A 92 -11.43 2.14 -7.56
C PHE A 92 -12.66 1.92 -6.68
N PRO A 93 -13.88 2.21 -7.17
CA PRO A 93 -15.11 1.85 -6.47
C PRO A 93 -15.20 0.34 -6.23
N ALA A 94 -15.54 -0.04 -5.01
CA ALA A 94 -15.98 -1.40 -4.70
C ALA A 94 -17.52 -1.44 -4.69
N PRO A 95 -18.18 -2.01 -5.71
CA PRO A 95 -19.63 -2.14 -5.75
C PRO A 95 -20.16 -2.93 -4.56
N THR A 96 -21.35 -2.57 -4.06
CA THR A 96 -21.94 -3.02 -2.79
C THR A 96 -22.03 -4.52 -2.60
N GLU A 97 -22.13 -5.27 -3.68
CA GLU A 97 -22.13 -6.74 -3.75
C GLU A 97 -20.77 -7.35 -3.36
N TYR A 98 -19.66 -6.62 -3.51
CA TYR A 98 -18.32 -7.04 -3.08
C TYR A 98 -18.08 -6.62 -1.62
N ARG A 99 -18.64 -7.41 -0.68
CA ARG A 99 -18.52 -7.25 0.78
C ARG A 99 -18.36 -8.61 1.47
N GLY A 100 -17.90 -8.60 2.73
CA GLY A 100 -17.70 -9.83 3.52
C GLY A 100 -16.74 -10.78 2.81
N GLU A 101 -17.13 -12.05 2.72
CA GLU A 101 -16.36 -13.09 2.01
C GLU A 101 -16.18 -12.80 0.51
N TRP A 102 -17.08 -12.01 -0.08
CA TRP A 102 -17.02 -11.63 -1.50
C TRP A 102 -16.20 -10.37 -1.76
N ARG A 103 -15.57 -9.78 -0.73
CA ARG A 103 -14.78 -8.56 -0.90
C ARG A 103 -13.68 -8.74 -1.94
N CYS A 104 -13.35 -7.64 -2.59
CA CYS A 104 -12.26 -7.57 -3.56
C CYS A 104 -11.36 -6.41 -3.16
N ASP A 105 -10.41 -6.73 -2.29
CA ASP A 105 -9.36 -5.80 -1.88
C ASP A 105 -8.40 -5.62 -3.07
N THR A 106 -7.84 -4.42 -3.26
CA THR A 106 -7.04 -4.14 -4.47
C THR A 106 -5.72 -4.91 -4.51
N HIS A 107 -5.15 -5.25 -3.34
CA HIS A 107 -3.95 -6.08 -3.20
C HIS A 107 -2.87 -5.73 -4.23
N PRO A 108 -2.39 -4.47 -4.27
CA PRO A 108 -1.51 -4.02 -5.33
C PRO A 108 -0.18 -4.77 -5.29
N ARG A 109 0.30 -5.19 -6.46
CA ARG A 109 1.53 -5.97 -6.65
C ARG A 109 2.33 -5.37 -7.79
N SER A 110 3.64 -5.24 -7.63
CA SER A 110 4.52 -4.73 -8.68
C SER A 110 5.03 -5.84 -9.60
N SER A 111 5.34 -5.46 -10.84
CA SER A 111 6.17 -6.23 -11.76
C SER A 111 7.61 -6.33 -11.24
N ASN A 112 8.39 -7.27 -11.78
CA ASN A 112 9.77 -7.50 -11.34
C ASN A 112 10.72 -6.33 -11.63
N ASP A 113 10.42 -5.52 -12.64
CA ASP A 113 11.14 -4.27 -12.97
C ASP A 113 10.59 -3.04 -12.21
N GLY A 114 9.51 -3.22 -11.45
CA GLY A 114 8.92 -2.19 -10.60
C GLY A 114 8.12 -1.11 -11.33
N THR A 115 7.94 -1.18 -12.64
CA THR A 115 7.30 -0.11 -13.44
C THR A 115 5.83 -0.36 -13.75
N THR A 116 5.28 -1.52 -13.41
CA THR A 116 3.87 -1.85 -13.62
C THR A 116 3.25 -2.41 -12.35
N ILE A 117 2.02 -1.98 -12.02
CA ILE A 117 1.27 -2.45 -10.86
C ILE A 117 0.06 -3.25 -11.29
N ALA A 118 -0.07 -4.47 -10.81
CA ALA A 118 -1.29 -5.28 -10.91
C ALA A 118 -2.19 -5.06 -9.69
N ILE A 119 -3.49 -4.85 -9.92
CA ILE A 119 -4.51 -4.73 -8.87
C ILE A 119 -5.71 -5.60 -9.17
N ASP A 120 -6.39 -6.08 -8.13
CA ASP A 120 -7.68 -6.76 -8.24
C ASP A 120 -8.81 -5.74 -8.07
N SER A 121 -9.75 -5.66 -9.01
CA SER A 121 -10.85 -4.69 -8.87
C SER A 121 -12.14 -5.13 -9.53
N PRO A 122 -13.30 -4.87 -8.90
CA PRO A 122 -14.61 -5.08 -9.51
C PRO A 122 -15.17 -3.85 -10.24
N HIS A 123 -14.43 -2.75 -10.30
CA HIS A 123 -14.97 -1.42 -10.61
C HIS A 123 -15.63 -1.29 -12.01
N ALA A 124 -15.28 -2.15 -12.97
CA ALA A 124 -15.81 -2.11 -14.33
C ALA A 124 -16.68 -3.34 -14.67
N GLY A 125 -17.59 -3.73 -13.77
CA GLY A 125 -18.63 -4.72 -14.06
C GLY A 125 -18.23 -6.18 -13.79
N GLY A 126 -17.34 -6.41 -12.83
CA GLY A 126 -16.89 -7.75 -12.45
C GLY A 126 -15.47 -7.74 -11.90
N ARG A 127 -15.13 -8.72 -11.05
CA ARG A 127 -13.76 -8.88 -10.53
C ARG A 127 -12.80 -9.19 -11.68
N GLN A 128 -11.83 -8.31 -11.89
CA GLN A 128 -10.79 -8.43 -12.90
C GLN A 128 -9.43 -7.99 -12.34
N VAL A 129 -8.36 -8.32 -13.06
CA VAL A 129 -7.02 -7.79 -12.79
C VAL A 129 -6.75 -6.64 -13.76
N TYR A 130 -6.26 -5.51 -13.23
CA TYR A 130 -5.89 -4.33 -14.02
C TYR A 130 -4.40 -4.06 -13.85
N LEU A 131 -3.77 -3.57 -14.91
CA LEU A 131 -2.38 -3.14 -14.90
C LEU A 131 -2.31 -1.62 -14.98
N LEU A 132 -1.52 -1.02 -14.10
CA LEU A 132 -1.22 0.41 -14.07
C LEU A 132 0.25 0.60 -14.43
N ASP A 133 0.54 1.37 -15.47
CA ASP A 133 1.90 1.79 -15.80
C ASP A 133 2.29 2.98 -14.90
N ILE A 134 3.44 2.87 -14.23
CA ILE A 134 3.99 3.89 -13.33
C ILE A 134 5.40 4.33 -13.74
N ALA A 135 5.91 3.89 -14.90
CA ALA A 135 7.27 4.20 -15.33
C ALA A 135 7.55 5.71 -15.39
N GLU A 136 6.65 6.48 -15.98
CA GLU A 136 6.79 7.94 -16.10
C GLU A 136 6.78 8.63 -14.74
N LEU A 137 5.94 8.17 -13.81
CA LEU A 137 5.90 8.69 -12.44
C LEU A 137 7.26 8.48 -11.76
N LEU A 138 7.82 7.28 -11.85
CA LEU A 138 9.10 6.95 -11.21
C LEU A 138 10.24 7.77 -11.79
N GLN A 139 10.26 8.00 -13.11
CA GLN A 139 11.29 8.83 -13.77
C GLN A 139 11.20 10.32 -13.40
N ARG A 140 10.00 10.83 -13.17
CA ARG A 140 9.80 12.25 -12.81
C ARG A 140 10.18 12.55 -11.35
N GLU A 141 10.02 11.56 -10.47
CA GLU A 141 10.14 11.72 -9.03
C GLU A 141 11.39 11.06 -8.43
N SER A 142 12.26 10.50 -9.29
CA SER A 142 13.59 9.96 -8.95
C SER A 142 14.65 11.04 -8.73
#